data_AF-A0A3D1HB70-F1
#
_entry.id   AF-A0A3D1HB70-F1
#
_cell.length_a   1.000
_cell.length_b   1.000
_cell.length_c   1.000
_cell.angle_alpha   90.00
_cell.angle_beta   90.00
_cell.angle_gamma   90.00
#
_symmetry.space_group_name_H-M   'P 1'
#
loop_
_entity.id
_entity.type
_entity.pdbx_description
1 polymer ?
#
loop_
_entity_poly.entity_id
_entity_poly.type
_entity_poly.pdbx_seq_one_letter_code
_entity_poly.pdbx_strand_id
1 'polypeptide(L)'
;MNNLSLKQYKAIDLTLLAIILAVFEAITSLAASKWFPLQLFSLSPTIAVVCIVMMRWGGWAAIHAVVGGLSFCIATGAEPKHFAIYCVGNCAALFALLFFKKLGKKRVKDSAFITAGYALAAFCAVMVGRWAISLVFGGEFGAIVDYFVADSLTLLFTVLVVLIARKPDGLFEDQKAYLIRTEDERKRHEDSEVL
;
A
#
# COMPACT_ATOMS: atom_id res chain seq x y z
N MET A 1 1.79 -17.90 26.15
CA MET A 1 2.57 -17.35 25.01
C MET A 1 3.29 -16.12 25.51
N ASN A 2 4.60 -15.97 25.28
CA ASN A 2 5.34 -14.76 25.71
C ASN A 2 4.63 -13.52 25.13
N ASN A 3 4.29 -12.56 26.00
CA ASN A 3 3.67 -11.31 25.59
C ASN A 3 4.61 -10.58 24.61
N LEU A 4 4.26 -10.59 23.32
CA LEU A 4 4.99 -9.87 22.29
C LEU A 4 4.90 -8.37 22.57
N SER A 5 6.03 -7.67 22.57
CA SER A 5 6.00 -6.20 22.67
C SER A 5 5.35 -5.59 21.41
N LEU A 6 4.72 -4.41 21.55
CA LEU A 6 4.14 -3.68 20.42
C LEU A 6 5.16 -3.43 19.29
N LYS A 7 6.44 -3.24 19.64
CA LYS A 7 7.52 -3.08 18.67
C LYS A 7 7.77 -4.36 17.86
N GLN A 8 7.81 -5.51 18.52
CA GLN A 8 7.95 -6.82 17.87
C GLN A 8 6.74 -7.13 16.99
N TYR A 9 5.52 -6.89 17.48
CA TYR A 9 4.31 -7.08 16.69
C TYR A 9 4.33 -6.22 15.42
N LYS A 10 4.62 -4.92 15.55
CA LYS A 10 4.73 -4.01 14.40
C LYS A 10 5.80 -4.47 13.41
N ALA A 11 6.97 -4.92 13.89
CA ALA A 11 8.03 -5.42 13.02
C ALA A 11 7.59 -6.66 12.24
N ILE A 12 6.93 -7.61 12.90
CA ILE A 12 6.40 -8.82 12.26
C ILE A 12 5.34 -8.44 11.22
N ASP A 13 4.39 -7.59 11.57
CA ASP A 13 3.29 -7.17 10.68
C ASP A 13 3.82 -6.48 9.41
N LEU A 14 4.72 -5.50 9.58
CA LEU A 14 5.36 -4.81 8.46
C LEU A 14 6.21 -5.76 7.62
N THR A 15 6.89 -6.73 8.22
CA THR A 15 7.74 -7.67 7.48
C THR A 15 6.88 -8.64 6.66
N LEU A 16 5.82 -9.19 7.24
CA LEU A 16 4.91 -10.10 6.54
C LEU A 16 4.26 -9.43 5.34
N LEU A 17 3.72 -8.21 5.52
CA LEU A 17 3.11 -7.46 4.43
C LEU A 17 4.13 -7.06 3.36
N ALA A 18 5.37 -6.77 3.73
CA ALA A 18 6.44 -6.48 2.77
C ALA A 18 6.82 -7.72 1.95
N ILE A 19 6.94 -8.90 2.58
CA ILE A 19 7.22 -10.16 1.89
C ILE A 19 6.10 -10.51 0.92
N ILE A 20 4.85 -10.45 1.37
CA ILE A 20 3.67 -10.69 0.54
C ILE A 20 3.70 -9.75 -0.66
N LEU A 21 3.88 -8.44 -0.41
CA LEU A 21 3.96 -7.46 -1.48
C LEU A 21 5.08 -7.79 -2.47
N ALA A 22 6.29 -8.06 -1.99
CA ALA A 22 7.44 -8.33 -2.85
C ALA A 22 7.20 -9.54 -3.77
N VAL A 23 6.62 -10.62 -3.24
CA VAL A 23 6.31 -11.83 -4.00
C VAL A 23 5.25 -11.56 -5.05
N PHE A 24 4.13 -10.94 -4.67
CA PHE A 24 3.04 -10.69 -5.63
C PHE A 24 3.43 -9.66 -6.68
N GLU A 25 4.18 -8.62 -6.32
CA GLU A 25 4.69 -7.63 -7.28
C GLU A 25 5.66 -8.27 -8.27
N ALA A 26 6.56 -9.14 -7.81
CA ALA A 26 7.48 -9.85 -8.70
C ALA A 26 6.71 -10.76 -9.68
N ILE A 27 5.69 -11.48 -9.19
CA ILE A 27 4.84 -12.33 -10.03
C ILE A 27 4.11 -11.51 -11.09
N THR A 28 3.45 -10.41 -10.70
CA THR A 28 2.69 -9.59 -11.66
C THR A 28 3.60 -8.90 -12.67
N SER A 29 4.77 -8.45 -12.24
CA SER A 29 5.79 -7.84 -13.12
C SER A 29 6.38 -8.83 -14.12
N LEU A 30 6.68 -10.06 -13.68
CA LEU A 30 7.14 -11.14 -14.56
C LEU A 30 6.04 -11.60 -15.52
N ALA A 31 4.79 -11.69 -15.07
CA ALA A 31 3.67 -12.02 -15.92
C ALA A 31 3.45 -10.97 -17.01
N ALA A 32 3.51 -9.68 -16.66
CA ALA A 32 3.38 -8.59 -17.62
C ALA A 32 4.51 -8.61 -18.67
N SER A 33 5.76 -8.82 -18.24
CA SER A 33 6.92 -8.82 -19.16
C SER A 33 7.06 -10.08 -20.01
N LYS A 34 6.69 -11.27 -19.49
CA LYS A 34 6.93 -12.55 -20.16
C LYS A 34 5.68 -13.19 -20.76
N TRP A 35 4.54 -13.09 -20.09
CA TRP A 35 3.32 -13.77 -20.52
C TRP A 35 2.42 -12.85 -21.35
N PHE A 36 2.42 -11.55 -21.05
CA PHE A 36 1.58 -10.55 -21.73
C PHE A 36 2.38 -9.34 -22.23
N PRO A 37 3.45 -9.53 -23.03
CA PRO A 37 4.38 -8.45 -23.39
C PRO A 37 3.77 -7.34 -24.26
N LEU A 38 2.62 -7.59 -24.89
CA LEU A 38 1.90 -6.60 -25.71
C LEU A 38 0.81 -5.84 -24.94
N GLN A 39 0.62 -6.16 -23.66
CA GLN A 39 -0.41 -5.54 -22.84
C GLN A 39 0.05 -4.15 -22.39
N LEU A 40 -0.75 -3.13 -22.69
CA LEU A 40 -0.47 -1.74 -22.32
C LEU A 40 -0.68 -1.45 -20.82
N PHE A 41 -1.50 -2.27 -20.14
CA PHE A 41 -1.93 -2.03 -18.77
C PHE A 41 -1.15 -2.89 -17.77
N SER A 42 -0.58 -2.23 -16.75
CA SER A 42 0.09 -2.88 -15.62
C SER A 42 -0.88 -3.13 -14.47
N LEU A 43 -0.65 -4.24 -13.76
CA LEU A 43 -1.30 -4.55 -12.49
C LEU A 43 -0.23 -4.64 -11.41
N SER A 44 -0.35 -3.78 -10.40
CA SER A 44 0.58 -3.71 -9.27
C SER A 44 -0.16 -3.74 -7.91
N PRO A 45 0.16 -4.66 -7.00
CA PRO A 45 -0.37 -4.64 -5.64
C PRO A 45 0.23 -3.54 -4.75
N THR A 46 1.31 -2.87 -5.17
CA THR A 46 2.05 -1.91 -4.34
C THR A 46 1.17 -0.84 -3.69
N ILE A 47 0.35 -0.12 -4.48
CA ILE A 47 -0.42 1.01 -3.95
C ILE A 47 -1.51 0.52 -2.98
N ALA A 48 -2.10 -0.65 -3.23
CA ALA A 48 -3.08 -1.27 -2.36
C ALA A 48 -2.49 -1.65 -1.00
N VAL A 49 -1.33 -2.32 -1.00
CA VAL A 49 -0.64 -2.71 0.25
C VAL A 49 -0.17 -1.47 1.01
N VAL A 50 0.38 -0.47 0.31
CA VAL A 50 0.76 0.81 0.92
C VAL A 50 -0.44 1.47 1.59
N CYS A 51 -1.60 1.50 0.92
CA CYS A 51 -2.84 2.01 1.51
C CYS A 51 -3.26 1.27 2.78
N ILE A 52 -3.16 -0.06 2.79
CA ILE A 52 -3.47 -0.90 3.95
C ILE A 52 -2.49 -0.61 5.09
N VAL A 53 -1.19 -0.62 4.82
CA VAL A 53 -0.15 -0.37 5.83
C VAL A 53 -0.23 1.06 6.37
N MET A 54 -0.62 2.04 5.55
CA MET A 54 -0.87 3.40 6.01
C MET A 54 -2.00 3.45 7.04
N MET A 55 -3.09 2.71 6.83
CA MET A 55 -4.14 2.60 7.85
C MET A 55 -3.63 1.92 9.12
N ARG A 56 -2.83 0.87 8.97
CA ARG A 56 -2.28 0.09 10.09
C ARG A 56 -1.28 0.87 10.94
N TRP A 57 -0.30 1.50 10.30
CA TRP A 57 0.90 2.07 10.93
C TRP A 57 1.29 3.46 10.43
N GLY A 58 0.51 4.09 9.55
CA GLY A 58 0.81 5.44 9.04
C GLY A 58 2.06 5.46 8.15
N GLY A 59 3.00 6.34 8.46
CA GLY A 59 4.19 6.59 7.63
C GLY A 59 5.11 5.37 7.43
N TRP A 60 5.00 4.32 8.26
CA TRP A 60 5.74 3.07 8.06
C TRP A 60 5.44 2.36 6.73
N ALA A 61 4.35 2.75 6.05
CA ALA A 61 4.05 2.31 4.69
C ALA A 61 5.10 2.74 3.66
N ALA A 62 5.98 3.70 3.98
CA ALA A 62 7.14 4.06 3.15
C ALA A 62 7.99 2.83 2.77
N ILE A 63 8.19 1.92 3.73
CA ILE A 63 8.94 0.67 3.51
C ILE A 63 8.30 -0.13 2.38
N HIS A 64 6.98 -0.24 2.37
CA HIS A 64 6.25 -1.03 1.38
C HIS A 64 6.24 -0.35 0.01
N ALA A 65 6.19 0.99 -0.02
CA ALA A 65 6.32 1.75 -1.26
C ALA A 65 7.68 1.50 -1.93
N VAL A 66 8.77 1.47 -1.14
CA VAL A 66 10.11 1.14 -1.62
C VAL A 66 10.21 -0.33 -2.02
N VAL A 67 9.73 -1.26 -1.18
CA VAL A 67 9.75 -2.71 -1.48
C VAL A 67 9.03 -3.01 -2.79
N GLY A 68 7.85 -2.45 -3.01
CA GLY A 68 7.12 -2.60 -4.28
C GLY A 68 7.92 -2.10 -5.49
N GLY A 69 8.55 -0.92 -5.37
CA GLY A 69 9.42 -0.40 -6.43
C GLY A 69 10.64 -1.27 -6.71
N LEU A 70 11.31 -1.77 -5.65
CA LEU A 70 12.44 -2.68 -5.77
C LEU A 70 12.04 -3.99 -6.44
N SER A 71 10.95 -4.61 -5.99
CA SER A 71 10.46 -5.87 -6.53
C SER A 71 10.08 -5.76 -8.00
N PHE A 72 9.40 -4.68 -8.38
CA PHE A 72 9.13 -4.36 -9.79
C PHE A 72 10.43 -4.26 -10.60
N CYS A 73 11.36 -3.39 -10.19
CA CYS A 73 12.59 -3.13 -10.95
C CYS A 73 13.49 -4.36 -11.07
N ILE A 74 13.61 -5.17 -10.00
CA ILE A 74 14.38 -6.42 -10.02
C ILE A 74 13.72 -7.43 -10.97
N ALA A 75 12.40 -7.60 -10.87
CA ALA A 75 11.66 -8.57 -11.67
C ALA A 75 11.70 -8.26 -13.17
N THR A 76 11.69 -6.98 -13.55
CA THR A 76 11.73 -6.55 -14.96
C THR A 76 13.15 -6.33 -15.50
N GLY A 77 14.19 -6.44 -14.66
CA GLY A 77 15.57 -6.11 -15.06
C GLY A 77 15.76 -4.64 -15.44
N ALA A 78 15.10 -3.73 -14.72
CA ALA A 78 15.05 -2.31 -15.05
C ALA A 78 16.42 -1.61 -14.95
N GLU A 79 16.60 -0.53 -15.71
CA GLU A 79 17.79 0.33 -15.60
C GLU A 79 17.88 1.03 -14.22
N PRO A 80 19.09 1.41 -13.75
CA PRO A 80 19.28 2.03 -12.44
C PRO A 80 18.40 3.26 -12.16
N LYS A 81 18.12 4.10 -13.17
CA LYS A 81 17.25 5.28 -13.02
C LYS A 81 15.83 4.92 -12.59
N HIS A 82 15.32 3.76 -13.04
CA HIS A 82 13.98 3.31 -12.69
C HIS A 82 13.87 2.93 -11.21
N PHE A 83 14.94 2.46 -10.58
CA PHE A 83 14.92 2.22 -9.13
C PHE A 83 14.60 3.50 -8.37
N ALA A 84 15.20 4.63 -8.74
CA ALA A 84 14.88 5.92 -8.13
C ALA A 84 13.43 6.34 -8.42
N ILE A 85 13.01 6.27 -9.69
CA ILE A 85 11.65 6.65 -10.12
C ILE A 85 10.59 5.86 -9.35
N TYR A 86 10.70 4.53 -9.30
CA TYR A 86 9.68 3.70 -8.68
C TYR A 86 9.81 3.69 -7.16
N CYS A 87 11.00 3.57 -6.57
CA CYS A 87 11.12 3.52 -5.11
C CYS A 87 10.77 4.86 -4.47
N VAL A 88 11.33 5.97 -4.97
CA VAL A 88 11.08 7.31 -4.40
C VAL A 88 9.71 7.83 -4.84
N GLY A 89 9.34 7.64 -6.11
CA GLY A 89 8.03 8.06 -6.61
C GLY A 89 6.86 7.37 -5.92
N ASN A 90 6.98 6.07 -5.60
CA ASN A 90 5.94 5.35 -4.84
C ASN A 90 5.73 5.94 -3.43
N CYS A 91 6.76 6.52 -2.81
CA CYS A 91 6.61 7.14 -1.50
C CYS A 91 5.67 8.35 -1.51
N ALA A 92 5.38 8.95 -2.68
CA ALA A 92 4.39 10.01 -2.80
C ALA A 92 2.97 9.54 -2.40
N ALA A 93 2.68 8.23 -2.40
CA ALA A 93 1.44 7.67 -1.82
C ALA A 93 1.18 8.18 -0.39
N LEU A 94 2.23 8.47 0.38
CA LEU A 94 2.13 8.95 1.75
C LEU A 94 1.45 10.33 1.88
N PHE A 95 1.32 11.10 0.79
CA PHE A 95 0.47 12.29 0.78
C PHE A 95 -0.98 11.97 1.13
N ALA A 96 -1.44 10.74 0.90
CA ALA A 96 -2.77 10.29 1.31
C ALA A 96 -2.96 10.23 2.84
N LEU A 97 -1.88 10.27 3.65
CA LEU A 97 -1.98 10.42 5.11
C LEU A 97 -2.70 11.72 5.53
N LEU A 98 -2.77 12.73 4.66
CA LEU A 98 -3.56 13.93 4.89
C LEU A 98 -5.05 13.64 5.10
N PHE A 99 -5.58 12.54 4.54
CA PHE A 99 -6.94 12.09 4.83
C PHE A 99 -7.10 11.76 6.31
N PHE A 100 -6.12 11.12 6.94
CA PHE A 100 -6.20 10.78 8.35
C PHE A 100 -6.11 12.03 9.23
N LYS A 101 -5.29 13.01 8.84
CA LYS A 101 -5.18 14.29 9.55
C LYS A 101 -6.49 15.08 9.51
N LYS A 102 -7.22 15.04 8.37
CA LYS A 102 -8.45 15.84 8.17
C LYS A 102 -9.74 15.13 8.57
N LEU A 103 -9.85 13.83 8.32
CA LEU A 103 -11.10 13.06 8.46
C LEU A 103 -11.03 12.01 9.58
N GLY A 104 -9.82 11.62 9.99
CA GLY A 104 -9.58 10.51 10.92
C GLY A 104 -9.65 9.14 10.24
N LYS A 105 -8.88 8.19 10.79
CA LYS A 105 -8.81 6.81 10.27
C LYS A 105 -10.18 6.10 10.27
N LYS A 106 -10.97 6.26 11.35
CA LYS A 106 -12.29 5.64 11.47
C LYS A 106 -13.22 6.01 10.32
N ARG A 107 -13.31 7.30 9.97
CA ARG A 107 -14.16 7.76 8.86
C ARG A 107 -13.72 7.23 7.49
N VAL A 108 -12.39 7.07 7.29
CA VAL A 108 -11.84 6.43 6.09
C VAL A 108 -12.19 4.95 6.03
N LYS A 109 -12.25 4.23 7.17
CA LYS A 109 -12.71 2.82 7.25
C LYS A 109 -14.22 2.70 7.05
N ASP A 110 -15.04 3.58 7.62
CA ASP A 110 -16.49 3.37 7.68
C ASP A 110 -17.21 3.75 6.37
N SER A 111 -16.72 4.75 5.63
CA SER A 111 -17.35 5.21 4.38
C SER A 111 -16.63 4.70 3.13
N ALA A 112 -17.33 3.90 2.31
CA ALA A 112 -16.78 3.34 1.07
C ALA A 112 -16.34 4.41 0.08
N PHE A 113 -17.13 5.49 -0.03
CA PHE A 113 -16.80 6.61 -0.89
C PHE A 113 -15.50 7.31 -0.45
N ILE A 114 -15.33 7.54 0.85
CA ILE A 114 -14.11 8.16 1.39
C ILE A 114 -12.91 7.23 1.22
N THR A 115 -13.09 5.92 1.42
CA THR A 115 -12.03 4.94 1.14
C THR A 115 -11.58 4.97 -0.31
N ALA A 116 -12.53 4.93 -1.25
CA ALA A 116 -12.22 4.96 -2.67
C ALA A 116 -11.49 6.27 -3.05
N GLY A 117 -11.93 7.40 -2.50
CA GLY A 117 -11.24 8.69 -2.65
C GLY A 117 -9.83 8.69 -2.04
N TYR A 118 -9.62 8.04 -0.91
CA TYR A 118 -8.31 7.86 -0.29
C TYR A 118 -7.36 7.01 -1.17
N ALA A 119 -7.85 5.88 -1.68
CA ALA A 119 -7.10 5.02 -2.59
C ALA A 119 -6.75 5.74 -3.91
N LEU A 120 -7.70 6.48 -4.48
CA LEU A 120 -7.50 7.31 -5.66
C LEU A 120 -6.46 8.41 -5.40
N ALA A 121 -6.53 9.09 -4.26
CA ALA A 121 -5.56 10.12 -3.90
C ALA A 121 -4.14 9.55 -3.75
N ALA A 122 -3.99 8.38 -3.13
CA ALA A 122 -2.72 7.69 -3.03
C ALA A 122 -2.18 7.33 -4.43
N PHE A 123 -3.04 6.79 -5.30
CA PHE A 123 -2.70 6.47 -6.69
C PHE A 123 -2.21 7.69 -7.47
N CYS A 124 -2.99 8.77 -7.49
CA CYS A 124 -2.62 10.00 -8.20
C CYS A 124 -1.30 10.58 -7.68
N ALA A 125 -1.10 10.54 -6.36
CA ALA A 125 0.14 11.00 -5.76
C ALA A 125 1.35 10.16 -6.22
N VAL A 126 1.21 8.83 -6.33
CA VAL A 126 2.27 7.97 -6.89
C VAL A 126 2.58 8.31 -8.33
N MET A 127 1.56 8.50 -9.19
CA MET A 127 1.79 8.84 -10.60
C MET A 127 2.54 10.17 -10.74
N VAL A 128 2.12 11.19 -9.99
CA VAL A 128 2.80 12.49 -9.94
C VAL A 128 4.21 12.34 -9.36
N GLY A 129 4.39 11.52 -8.33
CA GLY A 129 5.70 11.25 -7.72
C GLY A 129 6.67 10.60 -8.69
N ARG A 130 6.25 9.52 -9.36
CA ARG A 130 7.05 8.82 -10.38
C ARG A 130 7.41 9.76 -11.53
N TRP A 131 6.44 10.51 -12.03
CA TRP A 131 6.66 11.52 -13.06
C TRP A 131 7.67 12.59 -12.62
N ALA A 132 7.52 13.18 -11.44
CA ALA A 132 8.41 14.21 -10.94
C ALA A 132 9.86 13.72 -10.82
N ILE A 133 10.08 12.49 -10.35
CA ILE A 133 11.42 11.90 -10.31
C ILE A 133 11.93 11.59 -11.72
N SER A 134 11.06 11.16 -12.64
CA SER A 134 11.43 10.94 -14.05
C SER A 134 11.97 12.20 -14.71
N LEU A 135 11.38 13.38 -14.45
CA LEU A 135 11.87 14.66 -14.96
C LEU A 135 13.31 14.96 -14.53
N VAL A 136 13.70 14.59 -13.31
CA VAL A 136 15.07 14.77 -12.80
C VAL A 136 16.08 13.96 -13.63
N PHE A 137 15.65 12.85 -14.21
CA PHE A 137 16.45 12.00 -15.09
C PHE A 137 16.27 12.31 -16.58
N GLY A 138 15.73 13.48 -16.92
CA GLY A 138 15.54 13.91 -18.31
C GLY A 138 14.30 13.34 -18.99
N GLY A 139 13.32 12.85 -18.23
CA GLY A 139 12.03 12.43 -18.75
C GLY A 139 11.22 13.60 -19.35
N GLU A 140 10.31 13.28 -20.26
CA GLU A 140 9.47 14.29 -20.92
C GLU A 140 8.30 14.73 -20.03
N PHE A 141 7.92 16.01 -20.15
CA PHE A 141 6.78 16.54 -19.40
C PHE A 141 5.48 15.80 -19.71
N GLY A 142 5.27 15.41 -20.98
CA GLY A 142 4.07 14.69 -21.44
C GLY A 142 3.93 13.26 -20.91
N ALA A 143 5.03 12.66 -20.44
CA ALA A 143 5.06 11.27 -19.96
C ALA A 143 4.17 11.02 -18.73
N ILE A 144 3.64 12.08 -18.08
CA ILE A 144 2.64 11.93 -17.03
C ILE A 144 1.41 11.15 -17.52
N VAL A 145 0.99 11.35 -18.77
CA VAL A 145 -0.17 10.66 -19.33
C VAL A 145 0.10 9.16 -19.41
N ASP A 146 1.31 8.76 -19.79
CA ASP A 146 1.70 7.36 -19.91
C ASP A 146 1.65 6.64 -18.55
N TYR A 147 2.08 7.30 -17.47
CA TYR A 147 1.94 6.75 -16.12
C TYR A 147 0.47 6.47 -15.77
N PHE A 148 -0.43 7.42 -16.02
CA PHE A 148 -1.85 7.23 -15.73
C PHE A 148 -2.51 6.16 -16.61
N VAL A 149 -2.16 6.10 -17.89
CA VAL A 149 -2.72 5.12 -18.84
C VAL A 149 -2.24 3.72 -18.48
N ALA A 150 -0.93 3.53 -18.33
CA ALA A 150 -0.33 2.24 -18.02
C ALA A 150 -0.86 1.66 -16.70
N ASP A 151 -0.96 2.49 -15.65
CA ASP A 151 -1.40 2.04 -14.32
C ASP A 151 -2.92 2.16 -14.09
N SER A 152 -3.73 2.36 -15.14
CA SER A 152 -5.20 2.44 -15.00
C SER A 152 -5.82 1.16 -14.42
N LEU A 153 -5.26 -0.01 -14.74
CA LEU A 153 -5.68 -1.29 -14.14
C LEU A 153 -5.22 -1.39 -12.67
N THR A 154 -4.02 -0.92 -12.34
CA THR A 154 -3.54 -0.77 -10.96
C THR A 154 -4.47 0.11 -10.12
N LEU A 155 -5.03 1.20 -10.66
CA LEU A 155 -6.00 2.03 -9.96
C LEU A 155 -7.27 1.23 -9.59
N LEU A 156 -7.88 0.55 -10.57
CA LEU A 156 -9.07 -0.26 -10.33
C LEU A 156 -8.79 -1.34 -9.28
N PHE A 157 -7.68 -2.05 -9.43
CA PHE A 157 -7.23 -3.08 -8.49
C PHE A 157 -7.06 -2.52 -7.08
N THR A 158 -6.40 -1.36 -6.95
CA THR A 158 -6.15 -0.70 -5.67
C THR A 158 -7.46 -0.33 -4.97
N VAL A 159 -8.39 0.31 -5.69
CA VAL A 159 -9.69 0.68 -5.12
C VAL A 159 -10.45 -0.56 -4.65
N LEU A 160 -10.51 -1.61 -5.46
CA LEU A 160 -11.20 -2.85 -5.10
C LEU A 160 -10.58 -3.53 -3.88
N VAL A 161 -9.27 -3.72 -3.85
CA VAL A 161 -8.57 -4.38 -2.74
C VAL A 161 -8.76 -3.60 -1.45
N VAL A 162 -8.63 -2.28 -1.48
CA VAL A 162 -8.81 -1.45 -0.27
C VAL A 162 -10.27 -1.47 0.19
N LEU A 163 -11.25 -1.47 -0.73
CA LEU A 163 -12.66 -1.61 -0.37
C LEU A 163 -12.97 -2.97 0.26
N ILE A 164 -12.36 -4.05 -0.24
CA ILE A 164 -12.50 -5.39 0.33
C ILE A 164 -11.82 -5.48 1.69
N ALA A 165 -10.62 -4.91 1.84
CA ALA A 165 -9.81 -4.97 3.06
C ALA A 165 -10.49 -4.30 4.27
N ARG A 166 -11.51 -3.47 4.04
CA ARG A 166 -12.35 -2.88 5.09
C ARG A 166 -13.28 -3.86 5.79
N LYS A 167 -13.62 -4.97 5.14
CA LYS A 167 -14.60 -5.93 5.65
C LYS A 167 -14.02 -6.82 6.76
N PRO A 168 -12.82 -7.43 6.62
CA PRO A 168 -12.24 -8.22 7.69
C PRO A 168 -11.83 -7.32 8.86
N ASP A 169 -12.15 -7.74 10.09
CA ASP A 169 -11.75 -6.97 11.26
C ASP A 169 -10.22 -6.97 11.43
N GLY A 170 -9.70 -5.84 11.87
CA GLY A 170 -8.26 -5.65 12.08
C GLY A 170 -7.40 -5.53 10.82
N LEU A 171 -7.88 -5.78 9.59
CA LEU A 171 -7.04 -5.68 8.38
C LEU A 171 -6.79 -4.23 7.93
N PHE A 172 -7.85 -3.44 7.82
CA PHE A 172 -7.81 -2.02 7.40
C PHE A 172 -8.21 -1.08 8.54
N GLU A 173 -7.44 -1.11 9.63
CA GLU A 173 -7.67 -0.32 10.84
C GLU A 173 -6.35 0.04 11.53
N ASP A 174 -6.36 1.05 12.39
CA ASP A 174 -5.22 1.37 13.26
C ASP A 174 -4.89 0.20 14.19
N GLN A 175 -3.66 -0.32 14.08
CA GLN A 175 -3.29 -1.55 14.78
C GLN A 175 -3.14 -1.36 16.29
N LYS A 176 -2.81 -0.15 16.77
CA LYS A 176 -2.74 0.08 18.21
C LYS A 176 -4.12 0.02 18.82
N ALA A 177 -5.09 0.69 18.19
CA ALA A 177 -6.48 0.66 18.63
C ALA A 177 -7.08 -0.76 18.56
N TYR A 178 -6.77 -1.49 17.49
CA TYR A 178 -7.20 -2.88 17.32
C TYR A 178 -6.70 -3.78 18.46
N LEU A 179 -5.39 -3.78 18.74
CA LEU A 179 -4.81 -4.64 19.77
C LEU A 179 -5.34 -4.35 21.18
N ILE A 180 -5.55 -3.06 21.51
CA ILE A 180 -6.13 -2.67 22.80
C ILE A 180 -7.55 -3.23 22.92
N ARG A 181 -8.38 -3.07 21.87
CA ARG A 181 -9.76 -3.59 21.86
C ARG A 181 -9.78 -5.11 22.05
N THR A 182 -8.97 -5.86 21.29
CA THR A 182 -8.95 -7.32 21.36
C THR A 182 -8.47 -7.83 22.73
N GLU A 183 -7.53 -7.15 23.36
CA GLU A 183 -7.08 -7.51 24.72
C GLU A 183 -8.17 -7.26 25.76
N ASP A 184 -8.90 -6.14 25.66
CA ASP A 184 -10.01 -5.81 26.55
C ASP A 184 -11.18 -6.79 26.37
N GLU A 185 -11.48 -7.21 25.14
CA GLU A 185 -12.46 -8.26 24.84
C GLU A 185 -12.03 -9.59 25.45
N ARG A 186 -10.76 -9.99 25.31
CA ARG A 186 -10.24 -11.24 25.88
C ARG A 186 -10.39 -11.26 27.40
N LYS A 187 -10.02 -10.18 28.10
CA LYS A 187 -10.16 -10.08 29.56
C LYS A 187 -11.61 -10.18 30.02
N ARG A 188 -12.54 -9.51 29.33
CA ARG A 188 -13.97 -9.62 29.64
C ARG A 188 -14.51 -11.03 29.48
N HIS A 189 -14.03 -11.76 28.47
CA HIS A 189 -14.38 -13.16 28.27
C HIS A 189 -13.82 -14.04 29.40
N GLU A 190 -12.55 -13.88 29.76
CA GLU A 190 -11.92 -14.58 30.89
C GLU A 190 -12.67 -14.31 32.21
N ASP A 191 -13.04 -13.05 32.50
CA ASP A 191 -13.79 -12.68 33.70
C ASP A 191 -15.22 -13.26 33.71
N SER A 192 -15.83 -13.44 32.53
CA SER A 192 -17.19 -14.00 32.41
C SER A 192 -17.25 -15.53 32.54
N GLU A 193 -16.14 -16.24 32.32
CA GLU A 193 -16.06 -17.70 32.50
C GLU A 193 -15.73 -18.11 33.94
N VAL A 194 -15.26 -17.17 34.77
CA VAL A 194 -14.92 -17.38 36.18
C VAL A 194 -16.12 -17.16 37.12
N LEU A 195 -17.20 -16.54 36.64
CA LEU A 195 -18.45 -16.27 37.35
C LEU A 195 -19.53 -17.33 37.07
#